data_AF-E9G194-F1
#
_entry.id   AF-E9G194-F1
#
_cell.length_a   1.000
_cell.length_b   1.000
_cell.length_c   1.000
_cell.angle_alpha   90.00
_cell.angle_beta   90.00
_cell.angle_gamma   90.00
#
_symmetry.space_group_name_H-M   'P 1'
#
loop_
_entity.id
_entity.type
_entity.pdbx_description
1 polymer ?
#
loop_
_entity_poly.entity_id
_entity_poly.type
_entity_poly.pdbx_seq_one_letter_code
_entity_poly.pdbx_strand_id
1 'polypeptide(L)'
;MKTVAKLGHKCSGSWDVNNCGRPLGIRFDRDGYLIVADSYLGIYKVDCESSGQVSNLVHKNAVIEGKVARIFNGVAPAKDGRIYYTVTSTNYAFDEALGEMLGAHWMLSCL
;
A
#
# COMPACT_ATOMS: atom_id res chain seq x y z
N MET A 1 0.56 -23.28 -7.75
CA MET A 1 0.64 -21.94 -7.12
C MET A 1 -0.79 -21.45 -6.89
N LYS A 2 -1.17 -21.05 -5.67
CA LYS A 2 -2.54 -20.61 -5.33
C LYS A 2 -2.50 -19.13 -4.94
N THR A 3 -3.40 -18.33 -5.50
CA THR A 3 -3.57 -16.93 -5.08
C THR A 3 -4.08 -16.88 -3.65
N VAL A 4 -3.43 -16.08 -2.81
CA VAL A 4 -3.78 -15.92 -1.39
C VAL A 4 -4.81 -14.79 -1.20
N ALA A 5 -4.63 -13.66 -1.89
CA ALA A 5 -5.54 -12.52 -1.79
C ALA A 5 -5.52 -11.67 -3.07
N LYS A 6 -6.58 -10.87 -3.28
CA LYS A 6 -6.66 -9.80 -4.28
C LYS A 6 -7.13 -8.53 -3.57
N LEU A 7 -6.36 -7.45 -3.71
CA LEU A 7 -6.65 -6.18 -3.03
C LEU A 7 -7.61 -5.31 -3.84
N GLY A 8 -7.36 -5.20 -5.14
CA GLY A 8 -8.20 -4.46 -6.08
C GLY A 8 -9.11 -5.35 -6.91
N HIS A 9 -9.82 -4.73 -7.84
CA HIS A 9 -10.65 -5.43 -8.82
C HIS A 9 -9.79 -6.16 -9.87
N LYS A 10 -10.43 -6.96 -10.71
CA LYS A 10 -9.75 -7.60 -11.84
C LYS A 10 -9.21 -6.51 -12.79
N CYS A 11 -7.91 -6.51 -13.05
CA CYS A 11 -7.33 -5.57 -14.03
C CYS A 11 -7.97 -5.76 -15.40
N SER A 12 -8.34 -4.65 -16.04
CA SER A 12 -8.75 -4.63 -17.44
C SER A 12 -7.55 -4.82 -18.39
N GLY A 13 -6.34 -4.47 -17.92
CA GLY A 13 -5.06 -4.62 -18.61
C GLY A 13 -3.90 -4.15 -17.73
N SER A 14 -2.67 -4.19 -18.24
CA SER A 14 -1.48 -3.76 -17.47
C SER A 14 -1.46 -2.27 -17.13
N TRP A 15 -2.28 -1.46 -17.81
CA TRP A 15 -2.44 -0.03 -17.57
C TRP A 15 -3.46 0.30 -16.45
N ASP A 16 -4.25 -0.68 -16.00
CA ASP A 16 -5.34 -0.48 -15.02
C ASP A 16 -4.86 -0.56 -13.56
N VAL A 17 -3.57 -0.36 -13.34
CA VAL A 17 -2.89 -0.50 -12.04
C VAL A 17 -3.48 0.40 -10.97
N ASN A 18 -4.04 1.55 -11.36
CA ASN A 18 -4.69 2.51 -10.45
C ASN A 18 -5.96 1.92 -9.79
N ASN A 19 -6.58 0.92 -10.42
CA ASN A 19 -7.81 0.29 -9.93
C ASN A 19 -7.59 -1.14 -9.42
N CYS A 20 -6.72 -1.90 -10.08
CA CYS A 20 -6.47 -3.29 -9.70
C CYS A 20 -5.32 -3.48 -8.70
N GLY A 21 -4.52 -2.44 -8.49
CA GLY A 21 -3.44 -2.40 -7.50
C GLY A 21 -2.07 -2.79 -8.05
N ARG A 22 -1.04 -2.38 -7.32
CA ARG A 22 0.36 -2.71 -7.55
C ARG A 22 1.10 -2.74 -6.20
N PRO A 23 1.14 -3.90 -5.52
CA PRO A 23 1.87 -4.05 -4.26
C PRO A 23 3.36 -3.75 -4.43
N LEU A 24 3.91 -2.88 -3.57
CA LEU A 24 5.34 -2.52 -3.55
C LEU A 24 6.05 -3.04 -2.29
N GLY A 25 5.38 -3.01 -1.13
CA GLY A 25 5.96 -3.40 0.15
C GLY A 25 5.12 -4.45 0.84
N ILE A 26 5.76 -5.50 1.36
CA ILE A 26 5.09 -6.55 2.12
C ILE A 26 5.93 -6.96 3.33
N ARG A 27 5.28 -7.20 4.49
CA ARG A 27 5.96 -7.66 5.71
C ARG A 27 4.95 -8.32 6.65
N PHE A 28 5.30 -9.46 7.25
CA PHE A 28 4.51 -10.05 8.32
C PHE A 28 4.54 -9.20 9.60
N ASP A 29 3.37 -8.99 10.21
CA ASP A 29 3.23 -8.46 11.56
C ASP A 29 3.55 -9.53 12.62
N ARG A 30 3.48 -9.15 13.91
CA ARG A 30 3.77 -10.06 15.03
C ARG A 30 2.72 -11.15 15.22
N ASP A 31 1.52 -10.95 14.68
CA ASP A 31 0.36 -11.83 14.82
C ASP A 31 0.25 -12.79 13.61
N GLY A 32 1.22 -12.77 12.69
CA GLY A 32 1.28 -13.66 11.53
C GLY A 32 0.53 -13.15 10.29
N TYR A 33 -0.06 -11.95 10.35
CA TYR A 33 -0.74 -11.38 9.18
C TYR A 33 0.25 -10.67 8.26
N LEU A 34 -0.01 -10.74 6.96
CA LEU A 34 0.78 -10.03 5.97
C LEU A 34 0.27 -8.60 5.83
N ILE A 35 1.12 -7.63 6.15
CA ILE A 35 0.86 -6.21 5.89
C ILE A 35 1.40 -5.88 4.50
N VAL A 36 0.57 -5.23 3.68
CA VAL A 36 0.85 -4.92 2.28
C VAL A 36 0.64 -3.44 2.03
N ALA A 37 1.65 -2.76 1.50
CA ALA A 37 1.51 -1.45 0.85
C ALA A 37 1.25 -1.65 -0.64
N ASP A 38 0.06 -1.25 -1.08
CA ASP A 38 -0.28 -1.12 -2.49
C ASP A 38 -0.12 0.33 -2.92
N SER A 39 0.64 0.57 -3.99
CA SER A 39 0.98 1.93 -4.40
C SER A 39 -0.23 2.82 -4.66
N TYR A 40 -1.36 2.23 -5.07
CA TYR A 40 -2.56 2.97 -5.44
C TYR A 40 -3.74 2.78 -4.50
N LEU A 41 -3.79 1.66 -3.79
CA LEU A 41 -4.96 1.27 -3.01
C LEU A 41 -4.82 1.54 -1.51
N GLY A 42 -3.58 1.66 -0.99
CA GLY A 42 -3.31 1.96 0.40
C GLY A 42 -2.62 0.83 1.17
N ILE A 43 -2.81 0.79 2.48
CA ILE A 43 -2.23 -0.24 3.36
C ILE A 43 -3.29 -1.28 3.72
N TYR A 44 -2.95 -2.56 3.54
CA TYR A 44 -3.83 -3.69 3.79
C TYR A 44 -3.22 -4.68 4.77
N LYS A 45 -4.07 -5.35 5.52
CA LYS A 45 -3.76 -6.52 6.34
C LYS A 45 -4.41 -7.74 5.70
N VAL A 46 -3.63 -8.80 5.49
CA VAL A 46 -4.06 -10.02 4.81
C VAL A 46 -3.81 -11.22 5.72
N ASP A 47 -4.85 -12.02 5.91
CA ASP A 47 -4.74 -13.34 6.53
C ASP A 47 -4.33 -14.37 5.46
N CYS A 48 -3.04 -14.71 5.46
CA CYS A 48 -2.49 -15.67 4.52
C CYS A 48 -2.68 -17.14 4.95
N GLU A 49 -3.00 -17.39 6.21
CA GLU A 49 -2.93 -18.72 6.80
C GLU A 49 -4.28 -19.43 6.79
N SER A 50 -5.38 -18.70 7.00
CA SER A 50 -6.69 -19.32 7.16
C SER A 50 -7.69 -18.92 6.07
N SER A 51 -8.09 -17.64 6.03
CA SER A 51 -9.28 -17.21 5.29
C SER A 51 -8.98 -16.53 3.95
N GLY A 52 -7.76 -16.00 3.76
CA GLY A 52 -7.48 -15.08 2.66
C GLY A 52 -8.16 -13.71 2.84
N GLN A 53 -8.72 -13.43 4.02
CA GLN A 53 -9.42 -12.18 4.29
C GLN A 53 -8.47 -10.99 4.17
N VAL A 54 -8.99 -9.92 3.57
CA VAL A 54 -8.29 -8.66 3.32
C VAL A 54 -9.00 -7.55 4.08
N SER A 55 -8.26 -6.80 4.88
CA SER A 55 -8.74 -5.61 5.60
C SER A 55 -7.94 -4.39 5.16
N ASN A 56 -8.62 -3.29 4.82
CA ASN A 56 -7.97 -2.02 4.53
C ASN A 56 -7.68 -1.29 5.85
N LEU A 57 -6.40 -1.00 6.12
CA LEU A 57 -5.96 -0.26 7.31
C LEU A 57 -5.80 1.24 7.01
N VAL A 58 -5.27 1.57 5.83
CA VAL A 58 -5.18 2.94 5.32
C VAL A 58 -5.78 2.96 3.93
N HIS A 59 -6.80 3.77 3.72
CA HIS A 59 -7.44 3.91 2.41
C HIS A 59 -6.60 4.82 1.52
N LYS A 60 -6.64 4.61 0.19
CA LYS A 60 -5.93 5.45 -0.79
C LYS A 60 -6.20 6.96 -0.70
N ASN A 61 -7.35 7.34 -0.14
CA ASN A 61 -7.73 8.74 0.05
C ASN A 61 -7.38 9.27 1.45
N ALA A 62 -6.56 8.57 2.22
CA ALA A 62 -6.12 9.02 3.54
C ALA A 62 -5.37 10.36 3.42
N VAL A 63 -5.75 11.30 4.30
CA VAL A 63 -5.11 12.61 4.41
C VAL A 63 -4.13 12.58 5.57
N ILE A 64 -2.86 12.83 5.27
CA ILE A 64 -1.75 12.87 6.24
C ILE A 64 -1.17 14.27 6.16
N GLU A 65 -1.24 15.01 7.28
CA GLU A 65 -0.76 16.40 7.36
C GLU A 65 -1.33 17.30 6.24
N GLY A 66 -2.61 17.12 5.92
CA GLY A 66 -3.31 17.90 4.89
C GLY A 66 -3.04 17.46 3.45
N LYS A 67 -2.27 16.37 3.22
CA LYS A 67 -1.97 15.85 1.89
C LYS A 67 -2.50 14.43 1.70
N VAL A 68 -2.97 14.12 0.50
CA VAL A 68 -3.36 12.75 0.13
C VAL A 68 -2.14 11.97 -0.32
N ALA A 69 -1.91 10.81 0.27
CA ALA A 69 -0.85 9.89 -0.17
C ALA A 69 -1.14 9.39 -1.60
N ARG A 70 -0.15 9.48 -2.48
CA ARG A 70 -0.27 9.03 -3.88
C ARG A 70 0.45 7.73 -4.16
N ILE A 71 1.53 7.45 -3.42
CA ILE A 71 2.32 6.24 -3.60
C ILE A 71 2.68 5.66 -2.23
N PHE A 72 1.92 4.67 -1.78
CA PHE A 72 2.31 3.84 -0.63
C PHE A 72 3.42 2.88 -1.07
N ASN A 73 4.52 2.84 -0.34
CA ASN A 73 5.71 2.12 -0.79
C ASN A 73 6.09 0.97 0.16
N GLY A 74 6.67 1.28 1.30
CA GLY A 74 7.13 0.29 2.27
C GLY A 74 6.25 0.21 3.51
N VAL A 75 6.30 -0.92 4.20
CA VAL A 75 5.71 -1.13 5.53
C VAL A 75 6.73 -1.71 6.50
N ALA A 76 6.64 -1.31 7.76
CA ALA A 76 7.47 -1.79 8.86
C ALA A 76 6.58 -1.99 10.11
N PRO A 77 5.95 -3.17 10.24
CA PRO A 77 5.27 -3.57 11.47
C PRO A 77 6.27 -3.62 12.64
N ALA A 78 5.89 -3.02 13.77
CA ALA A 78 6.69 -2.99 14.99
C ALA A 78 6.24 -4.07 15.99
N LYS A 79 7.12 -4.39 16.94
CA LYS A 79 6.87 -5.42 17.96
C LYS A 79 5.71 -5.08 18.91
N ASP A 80 5.44 -3.79 19.09
CA ASP A 80 4.34 -3.30 19.93
C ASP A 80 2.98 -3.31 19.21
N GLY A 81 2.95 -3.67 17.93
CA GLY A 81 1.74 -3.77 17.11
C GLY A 81 1.48 -2.56 16.23
N ARG A 82 2.27 -1.49 16.35
CA ARG A 82 2.18 -0.33 15.44
C ARG A 82 2.65 -0.70 14.04
N ILE A 83 2.15 0.00 13.04
CA ILE A 83 2.57 -0.17 11.64
C ILE A 83 3.07 1.17 11.12
N TYR A 84 4.35 1.20 10.79
CA TYR A 84 4.95 2.32 10.07
C TYR A 84 4.91 2.06 8.59
N TYR A 85 4.73 3.09 7.79
CA TYR A 85 4.76 2.98 6.34
C TYR A 85 5.36 4.24 5.72
N THR A 86 5.89 4.07 4.51
CA THR A 86 6.45 5.17 3.73
C THR A 86 5.52 5.55 2.59
N VAL A 87 5.42 6.85 2.36
CA VAL A 87 4.75 7.43 1.20
C VAL A 87 5.84 8.07 0.34
N THR A 88 6.03 7.56 -0.89
CA THR A 88 7.03 8.11 -1.82
C THR A 88 6.64 9.51 -2.28
N SER A 89 5.34 9.75 -2.47
CA SER A 89 4.83 11.01 -2.99
C SER A 89 3.39 11.26 -2.59
N THR A 90 3.07 12.55 -2.50
CA THR A 90 1.72 13.11 -2.38
C THR A 90 1.30 13.91 -3.59
N ASN A 91 2.19 14.08 -4.56
CA ASN A 91 1.98 14.97 -5.69
C ASN A 91 1.61 14.18 -6.94
N TYR A 92 2.33 13.09 -7.22
CA TYR A 92 2.14 12.29 -8.42
C TYR A 92 1.97 10.80 -8.10
N ALA A 93 1.26 10.12 -9.00
CA ALA A 93 1.06 8.68 -8.94
C ALA A 93 2.24 7.93 -9.58
N PHE A 94 2.34 6.62 -9.36
CA PHE A 94 3.51 5.84 -9.79
C PHE A 94 3.66 5.76 -11.32
N ASP A 95 2.56 5.84 -12.06
CA ASP A 95 2.50 5.89 -13.53
C ASP A 95 2.89 7.26 -14.10
N GLU A 96 2.95 8.30 -13.26
CA GLU A 96 3.45 9.64 -13.60
C GLU A 96 4.96 9.76 -13.33
N ALA A 97 5.72 8.76 -13.79
CA ALA A 97 7.12 8.53 -13.42
C ALA A 97 8.04 9.75 -13.63
N LEU A 98 7.80 10.58 -14.65
CA LEU A 98 8.57 11.80 -14.89
C LEU A 98 8.31 12.86 -13.81
N GLY A 99 7.06 13.03 -13.37
CA GLY A 99 6.70 13.93 -12.28
C GLY A 99 7.30 13.47 -10.95
N GLU A 100 7.24 12.17 -10.69
CA GLU A 100 7.88 11.56 -9.52
C GLU A 100 9.39 11.80 -9.49
N MET A 101 10.11 11.54 -10.60
CA MET A 101 11.56 11.74 -10.62
C MET A 101 11.98 13.19 -10.36
N LEU A 102 11.19 14.16 -10.82
CA LEU A 102 11.54 15.58 -10.73
C LEU A 102 11.05 16.26 -9.45
N GLY A 103 10.05 15.69 -8.76
CA GLY A 103 9.33 16.37 -7.67
C GLY A 103 9.08 15.53 -6.41
N ALA A 104 9.67 14.34 -6.28
CA ALA A 104 9.43 13.46 -5.13
C ALA A 104 9.81 14.12 -3.79
N HIS A 105 8.91 13.98 -2.81
CA HIS A 105 9.14 14.25 -1.39
C HIS A 105 8.64 13.05 -0.60
N TRP A 106 9.53 12.38 0.13
CA TRP A 106 9.20 11.21 0.92
C TRP A 106 8.61 11.61 2.28
N MET A 107 7.62 10.86 2.75
CA MET A 107 7.05 11.00 4.09
C MET A 107 7.00 9.66 4.83
N LEU A 108 7.18 9.71 6.15
CA LEU A 108 7.06 8.57 7.05
C LEU A 108 5.84 8.78 7.94
N SER A 109 4.97 7.77 8.04
CA SER A 109 3.71 7.87 8.77
C SER A 109 3.46 6.61 9.62
N CYS A 110 2.65 6.75 10.67
CA CYS A 110 2.35 5.69 11.64
C CYS A 110 0.83 5.53 11.80
N LEU A 111 0.38 4.29 11.91
CA LEU A 111 -0.90 3.91 12.49
C LEU A 111 -0.70 3.34 13.90
#